data_AF-A0A7K1UZQ5-F1
#
_entry.id   AF-A0A7K1UZQ5-F1
#
_cell.length_a   1.000
_cell.length_b   1.000
_cell.length_c   1.000
_cell.angle_alpha   90.00
_cell.angle_beta   90.00
_cell.angle_gamma   90.00
#
_symmetry.space_group_name_H-M   'P 1'
#
loop_
_entity.id
_entity.type
_entity.pdbx_description
1 polymer ?
#
loop_
_entity_poly.entity_id
_entity_poly.type
_entity_poly.pdbx_seq_one_letter_code
_entity_poly.pdbx_strand_id
1 'polypeptide(L)'
;MVMARTTGAFYVMGGLLGLILTAVAPGDEGNRPLVGAAAFVALLLGISLLIWGPRLPHSVHHAYVATATVLVTVAVHWFPNTVGAISLAAFYVFVACDAAIFFSWRWLGAHLAFAIAMCLWVVPSRGLPWWSGIIPAGITFGIGIVVGILTRMASDADIDVLTGLLNRRGFDRVLSNAIAHATRTGQGLALVLVDLDRFQKINDHLGHRAGDAVLQRVADTWSKLLAPDQRLARYGGDAFALLLPGTTEQAAILLTEELRAAVTTGCSAGVTSWQPGESGSLLVSRADVGLYRAKQAGRNRTVLESSRQLPLAVELREAIDRGTLDVQYQPIVSLSDGATRAVGVEALLRWSSHAQPDVTTEGLIRVAEEYDLISDLDELVLRRACADAARLQETFAQLDLTLNVNVSGLELAETEYADRVSGILEETGWPAEQLVLEVTESELAAESETAIANLHKLRERGVRIAIDDFGTGYSSLSRLATLPSDILKVDQSFVAAIRSDSPAPPLLGVIAALSKSLDLQVIAEGVETEYQAAVLTELGFALAQGYHYSDSHPVSELINDLNDRHGLVGAAVSEGEVSTNGWIPLDNPLDGNGPGAQN
;
A
#
# COMPACT_ATOMS: atom_id res chain seq x y z
N MET A 1 -16.94 14.84 24.49
CA MET A 1 -16.88 15.97 23.53
C MET A 1 -18.06 15.97 22.57
N VAL A 2 -18.33 14.89 21.84
CA VAL A 2 -19.48 14.79 20.91
C VAL A 2 -20.82 14.96 21.63
N MET A 3 -21.04 14.23 22.74
CA MET A 3 -22.24 14.35 23.58
C MET A 3 -22.57 15.80 23.96
N ALA A 4 -21.64 16.48 24.64
CA ALA A 4 -21.82 17.88 25.03
C ALA A 4 -22.14 18.83 23.86
N ARG A 5 -21.53 18.62 22.69
CA ARG A 5 -21.78 19.45 21.50
C ARG A 5 -23.16 19.22 20.92
N THR A 6 -23.59 17.96 20.81
CA THR A 6 -24.90 17.60 20.27
C THR A 6 -26.03 18.03 21.21
N THR A 7 -25.90 17.74 22.51
CA THR A 7 -26.86 18.21 23.53
C THR A 7 -26.91 19.74 23.56
N GLY A 8 -25.76 20.41 23.53
CA GLY A 8 -25.69 21.87 23.46
C GLY A 8 -26.38 22.45 22.22
N ALA A 9 -26.20 21.82 21.06
CA ALA A 9 -26.86 22.22 19.81
C ALA A 9 -28.39 22.06 19.87
N PHE A 10 -28.91 20.96 20.45
CA PHE A 10 -30.36 20.79 20.65
C PHE A 10 -30.95 21.87 21.57
N TYR A 11 -30.23 22.23 22.64
CA TYR A 11 -30.62 23.32 23.53
C TYR A 11 -30.63 24.69 22.84
N VAL A 12 -29.58 24.99 22.06
CA VAL A 12 -29.50 26.25 21.30
C VAL A 12 -30.63 26.33 20.28
N MET A 13 -30.86 25.26 19.52
CA MET A 13 -31.91 25.21 18.50
C MET A 13 -33.31 25.32 19.13
N GLY A 14 -33.58 24.57 20.20
CA GLY A 14 -34.84 24.65 20.95
C GLY A 14 -35.07 26.04 21.56
N GLY A 15 -34.02 26.65 22.12
CA GLY A 15 -34.07 28.02 22.65
C GLY A 15 -34.36 29.07 21.57
N LEU A 16 -33.64 29.02 20.44
CA LEU A 16 -33.85 29.93 19.31
C LEU A 16 -35.25 29.80 18.71
N LEU A 17 -35.69 28.57 18.41
CA LEU A 17 -37.02 28.33 17.87
C LEU A 17 -38.12 28.73 18.87
N GLY A 18 -37.90 28.50 20.17
CA GLY A 18 -38.81 28.95 21.23
C GLY A 18 -38.94 30.47 21.33
N LEU A 19 -37.83 31.20 21.20
CA LEU A 19 -37.82 32.67 21.15
C LEU A 19 -38.53 33.20 19.90
N ILE A 20 -38.26 32.61 18.73
CA ILE A 20 -38.93 32.98 17.47
C ILE A 20 -40.44 32.74 17.59
N LEU A 21 -40.85 31.58 18.08
CA LEU A 21 -42.26 31.27 18.25
C LEU A 21 -42.94 32.22 19.24
N THR A 22 -42.26 32.59 20.32
CA THR A 22 -42.79 33.57 21.30
C THR A 22 -42.95 34.97 20.69
N ALA A 23 -42.04 35.37 19.78
CA ALA A 23 -42.08 36.66 19.11
C ALA A 23 -43.14 36.74 18.00
N VAL A 24 -43.36 35.65 17.26
CA VAL A 24 -44.24 35.62 16.08
C VAL A 24 -45.66 35.16 16.38
N ALA A 25 -45.88 34.36 17.44
CA ALA A 25 -47.19 33.77 17.70
C ALA A 25 -48.24 34.82 18.11
N PRO A 26 -49.39 34.90 17.42
CA PRO A 26 -50.47 35.84 17.75
C PRO A 26 -51.17 35.45 19.07
N GLY A 27 -51.52 36.42 19.90
CA GLY A 27 -52.16 36.20 21.21
C GLY A 27 -51.85 37.29 22.26
N ASP A 28 -52.49 37.18 23.42
CA ASP A 28 -52.28 38.09 24.58
C ASP A 28 -50.85 38.00 25.12
N GLU A 29 -50.30 39.14 25.56
CA GLU A 29 -48.90 39.26 26.02
C GLU A 29 -48.62 38.58 27.37
N GLY A 30 -49.65 38.24 28.14
CA GLY A 30 -49.55 37.97 29.58
C GLY A 30 -48.45 37.00 30.00
N ASN A 31 -48.33 35.85 29.34
CA ASN A 31 -47.36 34.82 29.71
C ASN A 31 -46.16 34.70 28.74
N ARG A 32 -46.05 35.58 27.73
CA ARG A 32 -44.91 35.60 26.80
C ARG A 32 -43.56 35.76 27.50
N PRO A 33 -43.41 36.59 28.55
CA PRO A 33 -42.12 36.72 29.25
C PRO A 33 -41.65 35.43 29.91
N LEU A 34 -42.57 34.61 30.44
CA LEU A 34 -42.23 33.33 31.09
C LEU A 34 -41.73 32.29 30.08
N VAL A 35 -42.40 32.20 28.92
CA VAL A 35 -41.96 31.31 27.83
C VAL A 35 -40.63 31.79 27.24
N GLY A 36 -40.50 33.10 27.01
CA GLY A 36 -39.26 33.72 26.54
C GLY A 36 -38.10 33.47 27.50
N ALA A 37 -38.34 33.55 28.81
CA ALA A 37 -37.35 33.23 29.84
C ALA A 37 -36.94 31.75 29.79
N ALA A 38 -37.89 30.81 29.66
CA ALA A 38 -37.56 29.39 29.53
C ALA A 38 -36.72 29.10 28.26
N ALA A 39 -37.06 29.72 27.13
CA ALA A 39 -36.32 29.60 25.88
C ALA A 39 -34.91 30.24 25.98
N PHE A 40 -34.78 31.36 26.66
CA PHE A 40 -33.50 32.01 26.93
C PHE A 40 -32.61 31.19 27.87
N VAL A 41 -33.18 30.58 28.92
CA VAL A 41 -32.47 29.64 29.80
C VAL A 41 -31.98 28.44 29.00
N ALA A 42 -32.79 27.88 28.11
CA ALA A 42 -32.37 26.80 27.23
C ALA A 42 -31.18 27.22 26.34
N LEU A 43 -31.22 28.42 25.78
CA LEU A 43 -30.12 28.97 24.96
C LEU A 43 -28.82 29.10 25.77
N LEU A 44 -28.88 29.67 26.98
CA LEU A 44 -27.72 29.83 27.86
C LEU A 44 -27.13 28.49 28.29
N LEU A 45 -27.98 27.52 28.65
CA LEU A 45 -27.54 26.16 29.00
C LEU A 45 -26.88 25.48 27.79
N GLY A 46 -27.41 25.68 26.58
CA GLY A 46 -26.82 25.16 25.35
C GLY A 46 -25.44 25.75 25.06
N ILE A 47 -25.28 27.07 25.16
CA ILE A 47 -23.99 27.76 24.99
C ILE A 47 -23.00 27.32 26.07
N SER A 48 -23.45 27.20 27.33
CA SER A 48 -22.64 26.69 28.44
C SER A 48 -22.13 25.27 28.16
N LEU A 49 -22.99 24.37 27.68
CA LEU A 49 -22.60 23.02 27.27
C LEU A 49 -21.61 23.00 26.10
N LEU A 50 -21.75 23.90 25.14
CA LEU A 50 -20.81 24.01 24.02
C LEU A 50 -19.40 24.44 24.46
N ILE A 51 -19.31 25.33 25.45
CA ILE A 51 -18.04 25.87 25.97
C ILE A 51 -17.41 24.93 27.00
N TRP A 52 -18.20 24.45 27.97
CA TRP A 52 -17.71 23.75 29.16
C TRP A 52 -18.06 22.27 29.20
N GLY A 53 -19.01 21.81 28.38
CA GLY A 53 -19.53 20.46 28.44
C GLY A 53 -18.52 19.33 28.23
N PRO A 54 -17.44 19.46 27.42
CA PRO A 54 -16.39 18.44 27.35
C PRO A 54 -15.69 18.13 28.68
N ARG A 55 -15.79 19.04 29.68
CA ARG A 55 -15.18 18.89 31.02
C ARG A 55 -16.16 18.34 32.06
N LEU A 56 -17.44 18.15 31.73
CA LEU A 56 -18.47 17.70 32.68
C LEU A 56 -18.55 16.17 32.76
N PRO A 57 -18.80 15.60 33.96
CA PRO A 57 -18.98 14.17 34.11
C PRO A 57 -20.26 13.67 33.43
N HIS A 58 -20.27 12.40 33.05
CA HIS A 58 -21.38 11.80 32.29
C HIS A 58 -22.71 11.82 33.05
N SER A 59 -22.68 11.70 34.39
CA SER A 59 -23.87 11.77 35.24
C SER A 59 -24.61 13.12 35.15
N VAL A 60 -23.88 14.22 34.93
CA VAL A 60 -24.46 15.56 34.81
C VAL A 60 -25.29 15.68 33.53
N HIS A 61 -24.99 14.92 32.49
CA HIS A 61 -25.75 14.98 31.24
C HIS A 61 -27.17 14.42 31.38
N HIS A 62 -27.41 13.45 32.29
CA HIS A 62 -28.78 13.04 32.63
C HIS A 62 -29.61 14.20 33.21
N ALA A 63 -28.98 15.07 34.01
CA ALA A 63 -29.65 16.23 34.58
C ALA A 63 -30.01 17.26 33.50
N TYR A 64 -29.18 17.43 32.48
CA TYR A 64 -29.51 18.27 31.32
C TYR A 64 -30.71 17.70 30.56
N VAL A 65 -30.73 16.43 30.17
CA VAL A 65 -31.90 15.85 29.46
C VAL A 65 -33.20 15.98 30.27
N ALA A 66 -33.15 15.74 31.58
CA ALA A 66 -34.30 15.95 32.46
C ALA A 66 -34.71 17.44 32.53
N THR A 67 -33.74 18.35 32.62
CA THR A 67 -33.99 19.80 32.64
C THR A 67 -34.60 20.29 31.32
N ALA A 68 -34.14 19.78 30.18
CA ALA A 68 -34.72 20.09 28.87
C ALA A 68 -36.21 19.70 28.83
N THR A 69 -36.54 18.52 29.35
CA THR A 69 -37.93 18.05 29.47
C THR A 69 -38.76 19.05 30.27
N VAL A 70 -38.27 19.47 31.45
CA VAL A 70 -38.97 20.44 32.31
C VAL A 70 -39.13 21.80 31.62
N LEU A 71 -38.09 22.30 30.94
CA LEU A 71 -38.16 23.58 30.23
C LEU A 71 -39.20 23.55 29.09
N VAL A 72 -39.27 22.44 28.34
CA VAL A 72 -40.31 22.25 27.32
C VAL A 72 -41.69 22.21 27.98
N THR A 73 -41.87 21.47 29.09
CA THR A 73 -43.14 21.43 29.83
C THR A 73 -43.57 22.83 30.28
N VAL A 74 -42.66 23.62 30.86
CA VAL A 74 -42.94 25.00 31.31
C VAL A 74 -43.34 25.87 30.12
N ALA A 75 -42.62 25.78 29.00
CA ALA A 75 -42.92 26.55 27.80
C ALA A 75 -44.31 26.21 27.24
N VAL A 76 -44.69 24.93 27.20
CA VAL A 76 -46.02 24.47 26.75
C VAL A 76 -47.12 24.92 27.72
N HIS A 77 -46.89 24.79 29.03
CA HIS A 77 -47.90 25.11 30.04
C HIS A 77 -48.28 26.60 30.06
N TRP A 78 -47.28 27.47 29.88
CA TRP A 78 -47.46 28.92 29.96
C TRP A 78 -47.67 29.58 28.60
N PHE A 79 -47.68 28.83 27.48
CA PHE A 79 -47.84 29.45 26.16
C PHE A 79 -49.21 30.14 26.02
N PRO A 80 -49.27 31.41 25.53
CA PRO A 80 -50.50 32.19 25.51
C PRO A 80 -51.65 31.56 24.70
N ASN A 81 -51.34 30.85 23.62
CA ASN A 81 -52.33 30.23 22.75
C ASN A 81 -52.20 28.69 22.74
N THR A 82 -53.31 28.00 22.47
CA THR A 82 -53.35 26.52 22.46
C THR A 82 -52.64 25.93 21.27
N VAL A 83 -52.69 26.60 20.10
CA VAL A 83 -52.00 26.16 18.87
C VAL A 83 -50.49 26.14 19.07
N GLY A 84 -49.93 27.21 19.62
CA GLY A 84 -48.50 27.32 19.91
C GLY A 84 -48.06 26.43 21.07
N ALA A 85 -48.92 26.16 22.05
CA ALA A 85 -48.66 25.13 23.07
C ALA A 85 -48.50 23.74 22.43
N ILE A 86 -49.36 23.38 21.47
CA ILE A 86 -49.22 22.12 20.69
C ILE A 86 -47.94 22.14 19.84
N SER A 87 -47.63 23.26 19.19
CA SER A 87 -46.38 23.41 18.42
C SER A 87 -45.13 23.24 19.28
N LEU A 88 -45.11 23.80 20.50
CA LEU A 88 -44.01 23.62 21.44
C LEU A 88 -43.91 22.19 21.98
N ALA A 89 -45.01 21.45 22.05
CA ALA A 89 -44.97 20.05 22.43
C ALA A 89 -44.17 19.18 21.42
N ALA A 90 -43.93 19.67 20.20
CA ALA A 90 -43.00 19.00 19.28
C ALA A 90 -41.54 19.01 19.78
N PHE A 91 -41.16 19.92 20.69
CA PHE A 91 -39.78 20.01 21.18
C PHE A 91 -39.39 18.86 22.10
N TYR A 92 -40.35 18.08 22.61
CA TYR A 92 -40.05 16.81 23.30
C TYR A 92 -39.27 15.84 22.39
N VAL A 93 -39.36 15.97 21.07
CA VAL A 93 -38.55 15.20 20.11
C VAL A 93 -37.06 15.47 20.29
N PHE A 94 -36.63 16.70 20.60
CA PHE A 94 -35.22 16.99 20.85
C PHE A 94 -34.69 16.25 22.08
N VAL A 95 -35.50 16.14 23.12
CA VAL A 95 -35.19 15.33 24.32
C VAL A 95 -35.08 13.86 23.96
N ALA A 96 -36.01 13.33 23.16
CA ALA A 96 -35.99 11.94 22.71
C ALA A 96 -34.76 11.61 21.85
N CYS A 97 -34.41 12.49 20.91
CA CYS A 97 -33.21 12.33 20.08
C CYS A 97 -31.93 12.36 20.93
N ASP A 98 -31.78 13.33 21.83
CA ASP A 98 -30.61 13.43 22.70
C ASP A 98 -30.48 12.21 23.63
N ALA A 99 -31.61 11.77 24.20
CA ALA A 99 -31.67 10.57 25.00
C ALA A 99 -31.27 9.32 24.20
N ALA A 100 -31.74 9.21 22.95
CA ALA A 100 -31.54 8.06 22.09
C ALA A 100 -30.11 7.90 21.60
N ILE A 101 -29.41 9.01 21.35
CA ILE A 101 -28.05 8.99 20.82
C ILE A 101 -27.04 8.56 21.89
N PHE A 102 -27.21 9.00 23.15
CA PHE A 102 -26.14 8.89 24.15
C PHE A 102 -26.41 7.95 25.33
N PHE A 103 -27.64 7.49 25.54
CA PHE A 103 -27.98 6.70 26.73
C PHE A 103 -28.34 5.23 26.41
N SER A 104 -28.11 4.35 27.39
CA SER A 104 -28.47 2.93 27.30
C SER A 104 -29.99 2.74 27.23
N TRP A 105 -30.48 1.57 26.75
CA TRP A 105 -31.92 1.32 26.59
C TRP A 105 -32.72 1.58 27.87
N ARG A 106 -32.16 1.23 29.03
CA ARG A 106 -32.77 1.47 30.34
C ARG A 106 -32.99 2.96 30.60
N TRP A 107 -31.97 3.78 30.31
CA TRP A 107 -32.01 5.23 30.55
C TRP A 107 -32.78 5.98 29.46
N LEU A 108 -32.67 5.55 28.21
CA LEU A 108 -33.52 6.01 27.11
C LEU A 108 -35.00 5.80 27.46
N GLY A 109 -35.36 4.59 27.92
CA GLY A 109 -36.71 4.28 28.36
C GLY A 109 -37.18 5.19 29.51
N ALA A 110 -36.31 5.47 30.49
CA ALA A 110 -36.63 6.37 31.59
C ALA A 110 -36.88 7.81 31.13
N HIS A 111 -36.00 8.38 30.28
CA HIS A 111 -36.16 9.74 29.75
C HIS A 111 -37.37 9.86 28.82
N LEU A 112 -37.62 8.85 27.98
CA LEU A 112 -38.83 8.81 27.14
C LEU A 112 -40.10 8.73 28.00
N ALA A 113 -40.13 7.87 29.01
CA ALA A 113 -41.28 7.76 29.91
C ALA A 113 -41.55 9.09 30.62
N PHE A 114 -40.50 9.78 31.08
CA PHE A 114 -40.63 11.09 31.70
C PHE A 114 -41.16 12.16 30.74
N ALA A 115 -40.61 12.25 29.52
CA ALA A 115 -41.07 13.17 28.50
C ALA A 115 -42.52 12.92 28.06
N ILE A 116 -42.88 11.65 27.86
CA ILE A 116 -44.24 11.23 27.49
C ILE A 116 -45.24 11.56 28.60
N ALA A 117 -44.91 11.26 29.86
CA ALA A 117 -45.77 11.58 31.00
C ALA A 117 -46.01 13.09 31.12
N MET A 118 -44.95 13.91 30.99
CA MET A 118 -45.06 15.36 31.00
C MET A 118 -45.86 15.90 29.82
N CYS A 119 -45.68 15.34 28.62
CA CYS A 119 -46.43 15.71 27.42
C CYS A 119 -47.94 15.40 27.54
N LEU A 120 -48.29 14.18 27.97
CA LEU A 120 -49.67 13.74 28.17
C LEU A 120 -50.39 14.49 29.29
N TRP A 121 -49.65 15.03 30.26
CA TRP A 121 -50.21 15.86 31.32
C TRP A 121 -50.33 17.34 30.92
N VAL A 122 -49.29 17.91 30.31
CA VAL A 122 -49.22 19.36 30.10
C VAL A 122 -50.18 19.86 29.02
N VAL A 123 -50.37 19.10 27.94
CA VAL A 123 -51.25 19.53 26.85
C VAL A 123 -52.72 19.59 27.32
N PRO A 124 -53.27 18.58 28.02
CA PRO A 124 -54.63 18.66 28.56
C PRO A 124 -54.79 19.69 29.68
N SER A 125 -53.73 19.99 30.45
CA SER A 125 -53.76 21.04 31.49
C SER A 125 -54.10 22.43 30.93
N ARG A 126 -54.01 22.63 29.61
CA ARG A 126 -54.40 23.86 28.89
C ARG A 126 -55.88 23.91 28.50
N GLY A 127 -56.70 22.97 28.97
CA GLY A 127 -58.12 22.86 28.60
C GLY A 127 -58.36 22.17 27.26
N LEU A 128 -57.34 21.52 26.69
CA LEU A 128 -57.47 20.70 25.48
C LEU A 128 -57.96 19.29 25.84
N PRO A 129 -58.63 18.58 24.91
CA PRO A 129 -59.01 17.19 25.13
C PRO A 129 -57.79 16.32 25.46
N TRP A 130 -57.96 15.34 26.35
CA TRP A 130 -56.86 14.47 26.81
C TRP A 130 -56.10 13.79 25.65
N TRP A 131 -56.78 13.51 24.54
CA TRP A 131 -56.19 12.87 23.37
C TRP A 131 -55.24 13.79 22.57
N SER A 132 -55.30 15.10 22.76
CA SER A 132 -54.45 16.06 22.03
C SER A 132 -52.95 15.89 22.32
N GLY A 133 -52.60 15.35 23.50
CA GLY A 133 -51.22 15.00 23.85
C GLY A 133 -50.73 13.68 23.24
N ILE A 134 -51.62 12.83 22.72
CA ILE A 134 -51.25 11.50 22.21
C ILE A 134 -50.35 11.60 20.98
N ILE A 135 -50.67 12.50 20.04
CA ILE A 135 -49.89 12.63 18.80
C ILE A 135 -48.45 13.11 19.10
N PRO A 136 -48.21 14.22 19.82
CA PRO A 136 -46.85 14.64 20.15
C PRO A 136 -46.08 13.62 21.01
N ALA A 137 -46.75 12.95 21.96
CA ALA A 137 -46.13 11.89 22.75
C ALA A 137 -45.76 10.67 21.90
N GLY A 138 -46.64 10.26 20.97
CA GLY A 138 -46.40 9.17 20.04
C GLY A 138 -45.26 9.44 19.05
N ILE A 139 -45.17 10.67 18.52
CA ILE A 139 -44.05 11.10 17.67
C ILE A 139 -42.74 11.08 18.46
N THR A 140 -42.75 11.59 19.69
CA THR A 140 -41.59 11.60 20.60
C THR A 140 -41.10 10.17 20.88
N PHE A 141 -42.01 9.25 21.18
CA PHE A 141 -41.70 7.84 21.36
C PHE A 141 -41.13 7.21 20.09
N GLY A 142 -41.85 7.35 18.96
CA GLY A 142 -41.47 6.75 17.68
C GLY A 142 -40.09 7.22 17.19
N ILE A 143 -39.84 8.53 17.19
CA ILE A 143 -38.55 9.09 16.79
C ILE A 143 -37.45 8.64 17.77
N GLY A 144 -37.69 8.68 19.08
CA GLY A 144 -36.70 8.21 20.06
C GLY A 144 -36.31 6.74 19.88
N ILE A 145 -37.28 5.87 19.58
CA ILE A 145 -37.02 4.46 19.28
C ILE A 145 -36.26 4.30 17.95
N VAL A 146 -36.72 4.94 16.87
CA VAL A 146 -36.09 4.82 15.54
C VAL A 146 -34.65 5.34 15.57
N VAL A 147 -34.42 6.53 16.14
CA VAL A 147 -33.07 7.08 16.32
C VAL A 147 -32.24 6.16 17.19
N GLY A 148 -32.80 5.65 18.30
CA GLY A 148 -32.10 4.72 19.18
C GLY A 148 -31.67 3.43 18.48
N ILE A 149 -32.50 2.88 17.58
CA ILE A 149 -32.17 1.73 16.74
C ILE A 149 -31.08 2.10 15.73
N LEU A 150 -31.26 3.19 14.96
CA LEU A 150 -30.31 3.63 13.94
C LEU A 150 -28.92 3.91 14.52
N THR A 151 -28.85 4.58 15.68
CA THR A 151 -27.56 4.88 16.35
C THR A 151 -26.86 3.60 16.80
N ARG A 152 -27.61 2.59 17.26
CA ARG A 152 -27.02 1.30 17.67
C ARG A 152 -26.59 0.47 16.47
N MET A 153 -27.38 0.41 15.40
CA MET A 153 -26.95 -0.24 14.16
C MET A 153 -25.69 0.41 13.57
N ALA A 154 -25.56 1.73 13.68
CA ALA A 154 -24.34 2.43 13.31
C ALA A 154 -23.16 2.13 14.25
N SER A 155 -23.41 1.84 15.53
CA SER A 155 -22.38 1.45 16.52
C SER A 155 -21.95 -0.01 16.38
N ASP A 156 -22.86 -0.91 16.01
CA ASP A 156 -22.57 -2.33 15.74
C ASP A 156 -21.75 -2.51 14.46
N ALA A 157 -21.71 -1.49 13.59
CA ALA A 157 -20.89 -1.47 12.38
C ALA A 157 -19.37 -1.41 12.65
N ASP A 158 -18.94 -1.18 13.90
CA ASP A 158 -17.53 -1.05 14.27
C ASP A 158 -17.01 -2.19 15.17
N ILE A 159 -17.88 -3.15 15.51
CA ILE A 159 -17.57 -4.29 16.38
C ILE A 159 -17.71 -5.59 15.60
N ASP A 160 -16.82 -6.55 15.85
CA ASP A 160 -16.94 -7.91 15.38
C ASP A 160 -17.85 -8.70 16.32
N VAL A 161 -18.96 -9.23 15.80
CA VAL A 161 -20.00 -9.90 16.60
C VAL A 161 -19.50 -11.19 17.24
N LEU A 162 -18.52 -11.86 16.63
CA LEU A 162 -17.98 -13.13 17.15
C LEU A 162 -17.12 -12.91 18.40
N THR A 163 -16.20 -11.96 18.33
CA THR A 163 -15.16 -11.73 19.36
C THR A 163 -15.50 -10.58 20.31
N GLY A 164 -16.43 -9.69 19.95
CA GLY A 164 -16.74 -8.48 20.71
C GLY A 164 -15.67 -7.38 20.60
N LEU A 165 -14.63 -7.59 19.79
CA LEU A 165 -13.55 -6.64 19.53
C LEU A 165 -13.96 -5.59 18.49
N LEU A 166 -13.13 -4.58 18.29
CA LEU A 166 -13.26 -3.72 17.11
C LEU A 166 -13.15 -4.57 15.84
N ASN A 167 -13.98 -4.29 14.84
CA ASN A 167 -13.76 -4.78 13.48
C ASN A 167 -12.80 -3.84 12.73
N ARG A 168 -12.45 -4.17 11.47
CA ARG A 168 -11.55 -3.36 10.63
C ARG A 168 -11.93 -1.88 10.58
N ARG A 169 -13.20 -1.58 10.31
CA ARG A 169 -13.72 -0.20 10.25
C ARG A 169 -13.59 0.52 11.59
N GLY A 170 -13.91 -0.18 12.68
CA GLY A 170 -13.75 0.35 14.04
C GLY A 170 -12.28 0.65 14.36
N PHE A 171 -11.37 -0.24 13.96
CA PHE A 171 -9.93 -0.07 14.10
C PHE A 171 -9.41 1.14 13.33
N ASP A 172 -9.73 1.27 12.03
CA ASP A 172 -9.24 2.36 11.18
C ASP A 172 -9.65 3.74 11.73
N ARG A 173 -10.85 3.82 12.34
CA ARG A 173 -11.31 5.04 13.02
C ARG A 173 -10.53 5.35 14.29
N VAL A 174 -10.23 4.36 15.14
CA VAL A 174 -9.43 4.62 16.36
C VAL A 174 -7.97 4.90 16.02
N LEU A 175 -7.44 4.26 14.98
CA LEU A 175 -6.10 4.54 14.43
C LEU A 175 -5.98 5.99 13.97
N SER A 176 -6.94 6.47 13.18
CA SER A 176 -6.97 7.86 12.71
C SER A 176 -6.97 8.86 13.88
N ASN A 177 -7.72 8.58 14.96
CA ASN A 177 -7.72 9.40 16.16
C ASN A 177 -6.38 9.35 16.92
N ALA A 178 -5.75 8.18 17.00
CA ALA A 178 -4.46 8.00 17.65
C ALA A 178 -3.34 8.75 16.92
N ILE A 179 -3.30 8.70 15.59
CA ILE A 179 -2.36 9.47 14.76
C ILE A 179 -2.56 10.97 14.96
N ALA A 180 -3.80 11.45 14.93
CA ALA A 180 -4.10 12.87 15.17
C ALA A 180 -3.74 13.32 16.60
N HIS A 181 -3.73 12.40 17.57
CA HIS A 181 -3.23 12.66 18.91
C HIS A 181 -1.70 12.71 18.96
N ALA A 182 -1.02 11.67 18.46
CA ALA A 182 0.43 11.56 18.37
C ALA A 182 1.05 12.76 17.63
N THR A 183 0.44 13.19 16.52
CA THR A 183 0.85 14.39 15.76
C THR A 183 0.84 15.66 16.62
N ARG A 184 -0.13 15.81 17.53
CA ARG A 184 -0.25 17.00 18.39
C ARG A 184 0.62 16.95 19.62
N THR A 185 0.86 15.76 20.18
CA THR A 185 1.55 15.60 21.46
C THR A 185 3.01 15.16 21.31
N GLY A 186 3.42 14.69 20.13
CA GLY A 186 4.71 14.04 19.91
C GLY A 186 4.83 12.67 20.59
N GLN A 187 3.71 12.11 21.08
CA GLN A 187 3.71 10.81 21.74
C GLN A 187 3.90 9.69 20.72
N GLY A 188 4.75 8.70 21.05
CA GLY A 188 4.95 7.52 20.21
C GLY A 188 3.65 6.72 20.01
N LEU A 189 3.56 5.99 18.90
CA LEU A 189 2.43 5.14 18.57
C LEU A 189 2.97 3.89 17.87
N ALA A 190 2.68 2.71 18.38
CA ALA A 190 3.03 1.46 17.73
C ALA A 190 1.78 0.72 17.25
N LEU A 191 1.95 -0.05 16.18
CA LEU A 191 0.92 -0.90 15.59
C LEU A 191 1.47 -2.31 15.41
N VAL A 192 0.64 -3.31 15.70
CA VAL A 192 0.99 -4.71 15.50
C VAL A 192 -0.12 -5.39 14.70
N LEU A 193 0.23 -6.11 13.64
CA LEU A 193 -0.66 -7.06 12.98
C LEU A 193 -0.23 -8.47 13.35
N VAL A 194 -1.19 -9.32 13.70
CA VAL A 194 -0.96 -10.70 14.15
C VAL A 194 -1.91 -11.63 13.42
N ASP A 195 -1.41 -12.77 12.96
CA ASP A 195 -2.17 -13.81 12.27
C ASP A 195 -2.01 -15.15 12.99
N LEU A 196 -3.10 -15.91 13.13
CA LEU A 196 -3.07 -17.23 13.73
C LEU A 196 -2.57 -18.26 12.71
N ASP A 197 -1.38 -18.81 12.95
CA ASP A 197 -0.74 -19.72 12.02
C ASP A 197 -1.58 -20.97 11.77
N ARG A 198 -1.83 -21.27 10.49
CA ARG A 198 -2.54 -22.47 10.04
C ARG A 198 -3.97 -22.56 10.59
N PHE A 199 -4.64 -21.43 10.87
CA PHE A 199 -6.03 -21.42 11.34
C PHE A 199 -6.99 -22.17 10.41
N GLN A 200 -6.77 -22.11 9.08
CA GLN A 200 -7.56 -22.89 8.12
C GLN A 200 -7.55 -24.40 8.42
N LYS A 201 -6.40 -24.96 8.84
CA LYS A 201 -6.32 -26.38 9.21
C LYS A 201 -7.19 -26.72 10.43
N ILE A 202 -7.36 -25.77 11.36
CA ILE A 202 -8.26 -25.94 12.50
C ILE A 202 -9.71 -26.04 11.98
N ASN A 203 -10.11 -25.17 11.06
CA ASN A 203 -11.43 -25.22 10.44
C ASN A 203 -11.65 -26.51 9.65
N ASP A 204 -10.66 -26.94 8.87
CA ASP A 204 -10.78 -28.12 8.01
C ASP A 204 -10.87 -29.41 8.83
N HIS A 205 -10.12 -29.51 9.94
CA HIS A 205 -10.08 -30.73 10.76
C HIS A 205 -11.15 -30.78 11.86
N LEU A 206 -11.52 -29.63 12.45
CA LEU A 206 -12.39 -29.56 13.64
C LEU A 206 -13.69 -28.80 13.39
N GLY A 207 -13.86 -28.22 12.20
CA GLY A 207 -15.03 -27.46 11.79
C GLY A 207 -15.01 -26.00 12.25
N HIS A 208 -15.80 -25.15 11.59
CA HIS A 208 -15.85 -23.71 11.85
C HIS A 208 -16.19 -23.33 13.29
N ARG A 209 -17.04 -24.11 13.99
CA ARG A 209 -17.35 -23.86 15.40
C ARG A 209 -16.12 -23.94 16.32
N ALA A 210 -15.17 -24.82 15.99
CA ALA A 210 -13.92 -24.91 16.73
C ALA A 210 -13.02 -23.71 16.43
N GLY A 211 -12.94 -23.29 15.17
CA GLY A 211 -12.25 -22.04 14.79
C GLY A 211 -12.82 -20.81 15.50
N ASP A 212 -14.15 -20.69 15.56
CA ASP A 212 -14.84 -19.62 16.27
C ASP A 212 -14.46 -19.58 17.77
N ALA A 213 -14.44 -20.74 18.42
CA ALA A 213 -14.04 -20.85 19.82
C ALA A 213 -12.56 -20.48 20.05
N VAL A 214 -11.68 -20.79 19.09
CA VAL A 214 -10.27 -20.36 19.12
C VAL A 214 -10.17 -18.84 19.04
N LEU A 215 -10.86 -18.21 18.08
CA LEU A 215 -10.87 -16.75 17.92
C LEU A 215 -11.37 -16.03 19.16
N GLN A 216 -12.47 -16.51 19.75
CA GLN A 216 -13.02 -15.97 21.00
C GLN A 216 -12.03 -16.10 22.16
N ARG A 217 -11.38 -17.25 22.30
CA ARG A 217 -10.42 -17.48 23.37
C ARG A 217 -9.15 -16.63 23.23
N VAL A 218 -8.67 -16.45 21.99
CA VAL A 218 -7.55 -15.56 21.68
C VAL A 218 -7.92 -14.11 22.04
N ALA A 219 -9.08 -13.64 21.59
CA ALA A 219 -9.58 -12.30 21.88
C ALA A 219 -9.69 -12.02 23.39
N ASP A 220 -10.28 -12.96 24.15
CA ASP A 220 -10.42 -12.88 25.61
C ASP A 220 -9.08 -12.89 26.35
N THR A 221 -8.11 -13.68 25.85
CA THR A 221 -6.79 -13.82 26.47
C THR A 221 -5.98 -12.55 26.24
N TRP A 222 -5.90 -12.08 25.00
CA TRP A 222 -5.13 -10.88 24.66
C TRP A 222 -5.73 -9.62 25.27
N SER A 223 -7.06 -9.49 25.31
CA SER A 223 -7.72 -8.32 25.91
C SER A 223 -7.42 -8.14 27.40
N LYS A 224 -7.08 -9.21 28.14
CA LYS A 224 -6.68 -9.14 29.57
C LYS A 224 -5.25 -8.68 29.78
N LEU A 225 -4.40 -8.78 28.76
CA LEU A 225 -2.99 -8.40 28.80
C LEU A 225 -2.76 -6.95 28.35
N LEU A 226 -3.76 -6.32 27.73
CA LEU A 226 -3.66 -4.95 27.22
C LEU A 226 -4.00 -3.90 28.28
N ALA A 227 -3.28 -2.78 28.22
CA ALA A 227 -3.56 -1.61 29.03
C ALA A 227 -4.85 -0.90 28.59
N PRO A 228 -5.51 -0.10 29.46
CA PRO A 228 -6.79 0.56 29.15
C PRO A 228 -6.79 1.52 27.95
N ASP A 229 -5.64 2.01 27.53
CA ASP A 229 -5.43 2.90 26.38
C ASP A 229 -5.06 2.16 25.09
N GLN A 230 -4.66 0.89 25.19
CA GLN A 230 -4.37 0.01 24.07
C GLN A 230 -5.67 -0.57 23.49
N ARG A 231 -5.70 -0.86 22.19
CA ARG A 231 -6.88 -1.40 21.51
C ARG A 231 -6.53 -2.67 20.77
N LEU A 232 -7.46 -3.64 20.82
CA LEU A 232 -7.41 -4.88 20.06
C LEU A 232 -8.59 -4.92 19.09
N ALA A 233 -8.33 -5.35 17.86
CA ALA A 233 -9.32 -5.53 16.82
C ALA A 233 -9.17 -6.90 16.16
N ARG A 234 -10.27 -7.46 15.68
CA ARG A 234 -10.25 -8.52 14.68
C ARG A 234 -10.25 -7.84 13.30
N TYR A 235 -9.10 -7.80 12.66
CA TYR A 235 -8.88 -7.04 11.43
C TYR A 235 -9.48 -7.74 10.20
N GLY A 236 -9.56 -9.07 10.23
CA GLY A 236 -10.26 -9.88 9.23
C GLY A 236 -9.89 -11.35 9.35
N GLY A 237 -10.83 -12.28 9.11
CA GLY A 237 -10.55 -13.72 9.19
C GLY A 237 -9.97 -14.14 10.55
N ASP A 238 -8.72 -14.59 10.52
CA ASP A 238 -7.84 -14.98 11.63
C ASP A 238 -6.79 -13.94 12.01
N ALA A 239 -6.83 -12.76 11.39
CA ALA A 239 -5.95 -11.64 11.66
C ALA A 239 -6.51 -10.69 12.73
N PHE A 240 -5.63 -10.26 13.62
CA PHE A 240 -5.87 -9.29 14.68
C PHE A 240 -4.94 -8.09 14.53
N ALA A 241 -5.39 -6.93 15.01
CA ALA A 241 -4.61 -5.71 15.02
C ALA A 241 -4.56 -5.10 16.42
N LEU A 242 -3.38 -4.65 16.83
CA LEU A 242 -3.16 -3.94 18.07
C LEU A 242 -2.73 -2.50 17.80
N LEU A 243 -3.35 -1.58 18.52
CA LEU A 243 -2.98 -0.17 18.53
C LEU A 243 -2.45 0.20 19.91
N LEU A 244 -1.20 0.66 19.96
CA LEU A 244 -0.44 0.86 21.19
C LEU A 244 0.03 2.33 21.32
N PRO A 245 -0.84 3.24 21.79
CA PRO A 245 -0.45 4.63 22.06
C PRO A 245 0.66 4.71 23.13
N GLY A 246 1.54 5.70 23.03
CA GLY A 246 2.64 5.90 23.98
C GLY A 246 3.70 4.81 24.01
N THR A 247 3.67 3.88 23.06
CA THR A 247 4.50 2.67 23.11
C THR A 247 5.64 2.77 22.09
N THR A 248 6.86 2.39 22.50
CA THR A 248 8.03 2.29 21.63
C THR A 248 8.04 0.95 20.89
N GLU A 249 8.85 0.84 19.83
CA GLU A 249 9.00 -0.42 19.09
C GLU A 249 9.44 -1.59 19.99
N GLN A 250 10.42 -1.36 20.87
CA GLN A 250 10.89 -2.39 21.80
C GLN A 250 9.80 -2.85 22.76
N ALA A 251 9.02 -1.91 23.30
CA ALA A 251 7.91 -2.24 24.19
C ALA A 251 6.79 -2.98 23.45
N ALA A 252 6.52 -2.61 22.20
CA ALA A 252 5.56 -3.29 21.35
C ALA A 252 5.98 -4.74 21.03
N ILE A 253 7.26 -4.99 20.74
CA ILE A 253 7.79 -6.35 20.53
C ILE A 253 7.63 -7.19 21.80
N LEU A 254 8.02 -6.65 22.97
CA LEU A 254 7.92 -7.39 24.23
C LEU A 254 6.47 -7.78 24.56
N LEU A 255 5.54 -6.85 24.39
CA LEU A 255 4.11 -7.13 24.55
C LEU A 255 3.64 -8.17 23.53
N THR A 256 4.10 -8.08 22.28
CA THR A 256 3.74 -9.05 21.24
C THR A 256 4.23 -10.45 21.59
N GLU A 257 5.46 -10.61 22.06
CA GLU A 257 5.98 -11.91 22.54
C GLU A 257 5.19 -12.45 23.74
N GLU A 258 4.76 -11.58 24.67
CA GLU A 258 3.90 -11.98 25.79
C GLU A 258 2.54 -12.49 25.31
N LEU A 259 1.91 -11.79 24.36
CA LEU A 259 0.63 -12.19 23.75
C LEU A 259 0.77 -13.53 23.02
N ARG A 260 1.87 -13.74 22.28
CA ARG A 260 2.16 -14.98 21.57
C ARG A 260 2.34 -16.14 22.56
N ALA A 261 3.08 -15.93 23.64
CA ALA A 261 3.28 -16.95 24.69
C ALA A 261 1.99 -17.30 25.47
N ALA A 262 1.01 -16.39 25.51
CA ALA A 262 -0.25 -16.58 26.22
C ALA A 262 -1.25 -17.48 25.47
N VAL A 263 -1.00 -17.81 24.20
CA VAL A 263 -1.88 -18.65 23.38
C VAL A 263 -1.16 -19.90 22.91
N THR A 264 -1.91 -21.00 22.77
CA THR A 264 -1.35 -22.29 22.32
C THR A 264 -1.29 -22.41 20.79
N THR A 265 -1.98 -21.52 20.08
CA THR A 265 -1.95 -21.48 18.60
C THR A 265 -0.74 -20.67 18.19
N GLY A 266 0.08 -21.20 17.28
CA GLY A 266 1.20 -20.45 16.70
C GLY A 266 0.68 -19.16 16.09
N CYS A 267 1.42 -18.08 16.25
CA CYS A 267 1.04 -16.79 15.70
C CYS A 267 2.27 -16.05 15.17
N SER A 268 2.09 -15.50 13.97
CA SER A 268 3.07 -14.66 13.28
C SER A 268 2.64 -13.20 13.48
N ALA A 269 3.60 -12.30 13.71
CA ALA A 269 3.31 -10.90 14.00
C ALA A 269 4.29 -9.94 13.30
N GLY A 270 3.76 -8.84 12.79
CA GLY A 270 4.50 -7.69 12.30
C GLY A 270 4.30 -6.49 13.21
N VAL A 271 5.39 -5.93 13.73
CA VAL A 271 5.40 -4.77 14.63
C VAL A 271 5.95 -3.57 13.88
N THR A 272 5.37 -2.39 14.06
CA THR A 272 5.90 -1.15 13.50
C THR A 272 5.57 0.05 14.40
N SER A 273 6.27 1.16 14.22
CA SER A 273 5.97 2.43 14.87
C SER A 273 5.63 3.54 13.87
N TRP A 274 4.68 4.37 14.28
CA TRP A 274 4.26 5.55 13.55
C TRP A 274 5.36 6.61 13.54
N GLN A 275 5.62 7.15 12.35
CA GLN A 275 6.58 8.22 12.11
C GLN A 275 5.85 9.56 11.86
N PRO A 276 6.40 10.71 12.28
CA PRO A 276 5.79 12.02 12.03
C PRO A 276 5.51 12.24 10.53
N GLY A 277 4.24 12.53 10.20
CA GLY A 277 3.79 12.74 8.81
C GLY A 277 3.30 11.48 8.09
N GLU A 278 3.43 10.30 8.70
CA GLU A 278 2.98 9.04 8.15
C GLU A 278 1.44 8.90 8.21
N SER A 279 0.84 8.39 7.13
CA SER A 279 -0.60 8.08 7.07
C SER A 279 -0.91 6.76 7.78
N GLY A 280 -2.16 6.59 8.23
CA GLY A 280 -2.59 5.35 8.87
C GLY A 280 -2.53 4.13 7.94
N SER A 281 -2.78 4.32 6.65
CA SER A 281 -2.68 3.24 5.65
C SER A 281 -1.23 2.77 5.48
N LEU A 282 -0.27 3.69 5.44
CA LEU A 282 1.15 3.35 5.34
C LEU A 282 1.62 2.59 6.58
N LEU A 283 1.20 3.03 7.78
CA LEU A 283 1.51 2.34 9.03
C LEU A 283 0.98 0.89 9.07
N VAL A 284 -0.28 0.67 8.63
CA VAL A 284 -0.87 -0.67 8.55
C VAL A 284 -0.10 -1.53 7.55
N SER A 285 0.24 -0.99 6.39
CA SER A 285 1.00 -1.72 5.36
C SER A 285 2.40 -2.14 5.86
N ARG A 286 3.07 -1.32 6.69
CA ARG A 286 4.37 -1.72 7.29
C ARG A 286 4.23 -2.89 8.24
N ALA A 287 3.17 -2.88 9.05
CA ALA A 287 2.90 -4.00 9.93
C ALA A 287 2.56 -5.28 9.16
N ASP A 288 1.86 -5.15 8.02
CA ASP A 288 1.50 -6.30 7.18
C ASP A 288 2.75 -6.94 6.55
N VAL A 289 3.71 -6.12 6.15
CA VAL A 289 5.02 -6.58 5.64
C VAL A 289 5.83 -7.29 6.71
N GLY A 290 5.88 -6.74 7.93
CA GLY A 290 6.47 -7.44 9.07
C GLY A 290 5.78 -8.79 9.31
N LEU A 291 4.45 -8.85 9.20
CA LEU A 291 3.68 -10.08 9.35
C LEU A 291 3.99 -11.09 8.23
N TYR A 292 4.10 -10.63 7.00
CA TYR A 292 4.49 -11.46 5.86
C TYR A 292 5.90 -12.03 6.03
N ARG A 293 6.89 -11.20 6.38
CA ARG A 293 8.26 -11.62 6.71
C ARG A 293 8.27 -12.67 7.84
N ALA A 294 7.43 -12.50 8.86
CA ALA A 294 7.28 -13.49 9.92
C ALA A 294 6.79 -14.85 9.39
N LYS A 295 5.83 -14.84 8.44
CA LYS A 295 5.31 -16.06 7.81
C LYS A 295 6.34 -16.75 6.91
N GLN A 296 7.09 -15.98 6.11
CA GLN A 296 8.13 -16.49 5.21
C GLN A 296 9.30 -17.11 5.97
N ALA A 297 9.75 -16.46 7.05
CA ALA A 297 10.90 -16.94 7.82
C ALA A 297 10.61 -18.17 8.70
N GLY A 298 9.46 -18.84 8.52
CA GLY A 298 9.12 -20.09 9.20
C GLY A 298 7.96 -19.99 10.19
N ARG A 299 7.20 -18.88 10.19
CA ARG A 299 6.04 -18.61 11.07
C ARG A 299 6.40 -18.57 12.55
N ASN A 300 5.38 -18.42 13.40
CA ASN A 300 5.46 -18.39 14.85
C ASN A 300 6.60 -17.50 15.36
N ARG A 301 6.61 -16.24 14.93
CA ARG A 301 7.61 -15.23 15.31
C ARG A 301 7.07 -13.82 15.16
N THR A 302 7.75 -12.88 15.78
CA THR A 302 7.51 -11.44 15.60
C THR A 302 8.64 -10.84 14.77
N VAL A 303 8.30 -10.02 13.78
CA VAL A 303 9.25 -9.23 12.99
C VAL A 303 8.95 -7.76 13.18
N LEU A 304 9.99 -6.97 13.46
CA LEU A 304 9.90 -5.51 13.54
C LEU A 304 10.15 -4.92 12.15
N GLU A 305 9.22 -4.12 11.66
CA GLU A 305 9.35 -3.32 10.44
C GLU A 305 9.66 -1.86 10.75
N SER A 306 10.91 -1.59 11.12
CA SER A 306 11.37 -0.26 11.56
C SER A 306 11.83 0.65 10.42
N SER A 307 11.77 0.23 9.14
CA SER A 307 12.52 0.89 8.07
C SER A 307 11.70 1.58 6.98
N ARG A 308 12.35 2.58 6.37
CA ARG A 308 11.94 3.41 5.22
C ARG A 308 11.80 2.64 3.89
N GLN A 309 11.82 1.30 3.90
CA GLN A 309 11.72 0.45 2.71
C GLN A 309 10.30 0.38 2.12
N LEU A 310 9.25 0.56 2.94
CA LEU A 310 7.89 0.57 2.42
C LEU A 310 7.59 1.77 1.49
N PRO A 311 8.03 3.00 1.78
CA PRO A 311 8.03 4.08 0.79
C PRO A 311 8.62 3.68 -0.57
N LEU A 312 9.73 2.93 -0.57
CA LEU A 312 10.38 2.48 -1.81
C LEU A 312 9.53 1.43 -2.55
N ALA A 313 8.97 0.45 -1.86
CA ALA A 313 8.08 -0.56 -2.47
C ALA A 313 6.78 0.05 -3.01
N VAL A 314 6.20 1.03 -2.30
CA VAL A 314 5.02 1.78 -2.75
C VAL A 314 5.36 2.63 -3.98
N GLU A 315 6.47 3.36 -3.95
CA GLU A 315 6.94 4.13 -5.12
C GLU A 315 7.25 3.21 -6.30
N LEU A 316 7.82 2.03 -6.07
CA LEU A 316 8.11 1.05 -7.12
C LEU A 316 6.83 0.51 -7.73
N ARG A 317 5.85 0.11 -6.91
CA ARG A 317 4.53 -0.31 -7.40
C ARG A 317 3.87 0.80 -8.22
N GLU A 318 3.90 2.04 -7.75
CA GLU A 318 3.37 3.18 -8.52
C GLU A 318 4.14 3.40 -9.83
N ALA A 319 5.46 3.19 -9.84
CA ALA A 319 6.28 3.33 -11.04
C ALA A 319 6.01 2.21 -12.06
N ILE A 320 5.78 0.98 -11.61
CA ILE A 320 5.34 -0.16 -12.42
C ILE A 320 3.96 0.14 -13.02
N ASP A 321 2.98 0.50 -12.19
CA ASP A 321 1.60 0.77 -12.62
C ASP A 321 1.52 1.93 -13.64
N ARG A 322 2.43 2.91 -13.55
CA ARG A 322 2.49 4.06 -14.46
C ARG A 322 3.44 3.86 -15.64
N GLY A 323 4.21 2.77 -15.67
CA GLY A 323 5.24 2.53 -16.68
C GLY A 323 6.34 3.60 -16.71
N THR A 324 6.71 4.17 -15.55
CA THR A 324 7.72 5.25 -15.44
C THR A 324 9.12 4.74 -15.11
N LEU A 325 9.33 3.43 -15.18
CA LEU A 325 10.65 2.81 -15.08
C LEU A 325 11.42 3.04 -16.38
N ASP A 326 12.71 3.30 -16.28
CA ASP A 326 13.58 3.49 -17.43
C ASP A 326 14.41 2.23 -17.69
N VAL A 327 14.73 1.98 -18.96
CA VAL A 327 15.59 0.87 -19.37
C VAL A 327 16.68 1.46 -20.25
N GLN A 328 17.92 1.25 -19.83
CA GLN A 328 19.09 1.65 -20.57
C GLN A 328 19.72 0.42 -21.22
N TYR A 329 20.44 0.65 -22.32
CA TYR A 329 20.98 -0.41 -23.14
C TYR A 329 22.49 -0.23 -23.27
N GLN A 330 23.25 -1.28 -22.97
CA GLN A 330 24.69 -1.30 -23.18
C GLN A 330 25.03 -2.24 -24.33
N PRO A 331 25.87 -1.83 -25.31
CA PRO A 331 26.19 -2.67 -26.45
C PRO A 331 27.15 -3.80 -26.09
N ILE A 332 26.87 -4.98 -26.64
CA ILE A 332 27.75 -6.14 -26.69
C ILE A 332 28.42 -6.15 -28.06
N VAL A 333 29.75 -6.24 -28.06
CA VAL A 333 30.54 -6.14 -29.29
C VAL A 333 31.23 -7.45 -29.62
N SER A 334 31.39 -7.71 -30.92
CA SER A 334 32.23 -8.80 -31.40
C SER A 334 33.70 -8.36 -31.44
N LEU A 335 34.56 -9.21 -30.88
CA LEU A 335 36.02 -9.11 -31.00
C LEU A 335 36.56 -9.89 -32.21
N SER A 336 35.69 -10.62 -32.89
CA SER A 336 36.05 -11.49 -34.02
C SER A 336 36.23 -10.64 -35.28
N ASP A 337 37.12 -11.07 -36.18
CA ASP A 337 37.30 -10.51 -37.54
C ASP A 337 37.96 -9.12 -37.67
N GLY A 338 38.58 -8.60 -36.61
CA GLY A 338 39.41 -7.39 -36.67
C GLY A 338 38.63 -6.07 -36.83
N ALA A 339 37.30 -6.12 -36.76
CA ALA A 339 36.43 -4.95 -36.70
C ALA A 339 35.47 -5.09 -35.51
N THR A 340 35.60 -4.20 -34.53
CA THR A 340 34.72 -4.15 -33.36
C THR A 340 33.31 -3.73 -33.80
N ARG A 341 32.36 -4.66 -33.87
CA ARG A 341 30.97 -4.38 -34.26
C ARG A 341 30.00 -4.72 -33.13
N ALA A 342 28.96 -3.91 -32.93
CA ALA A 342 27.86 -4.24 -32.03
C ALA A 342 27.08 -5.42 -32.62
N VAL A 343 26.87 -6.44 -31.79
CA VAL A 343 26.10 -7.66 -32.14
C VAL A 343 24.96 -7.91 -31.16
N GLY A 344 24.87 -7.11 -30.10
CA GLY A 344 23.77 -7.19 -29.16
C GLY A 344 23.72 -5.98 -28.26
N VAL A 345 22.67 -5.94 -27.45
CA VAL A 345 22.48 -4.98 -26.36
C VAL A 345 21.99 -5.72 -25.13
N GLU A 346 22.45 -5.29 -23.97
CA GLU A 346 21.93 -5.72 -22.68
C GLU A 346 20.99 -4.64 -22.12
N ALA A 347 19.77 -5.05 -21.76
CA ALA A 347 18.78 -4.20 -21.14
C ALA A 347 19.01 -4.13 -19.62
N LEU A 348 19.24 -2.92 -19.14
CA LEU A 348 19.58 -2.62 -17.75
C LEU A 348 18.51 -1.71 -17.14
N LEU A 349 17.82 -2.23 -16.13
CA LEU A 349 16.82 -1.48 -15.38
C LEU A 349 17.47 -0.26 -14.69
N ARG A 350 16.82 0.90 -14.86
CA ARG A 350 17.17 2.16 -14.22
C ARG A 350 15.93 2.77 -13.60
N TRP A 351 16.02 3.06 -12.31
CA TRP A 351 14.98 3.76 -11.60
C TRP A 351 15.55 4.64 -10.52
N SER A 352 14.95 5.81 -10.35
CA SER A 352 15.28 6.72 -9.26
C SER A 352 14.06 6.87 -8.37
N SER A 353 14.25 6.59 -7.08
CA SER A 353 13.22 6.77 -6.06
C SER A 353 13.39 8.12 -5.36
N HIS A 354 12.27 8.75 -5.01
CA HIS A 354 12.28 9.93 -4.15
C HIS A 354 12.50 9.54 -2.69
N ALA A 355 11.95 8.41 -2.25
CA ALA A 355 12.15 7.86 -0.91
C ALA A 355 13.61 7.44 -0.67
N GLN A 356 14.29 6.90 -1.69
CA GLN A 356 15.68 6.49 -1.60
C GLN A 356 16.43 6.76 -2.93
N PRO A 357 17.00 7.97 -3.11
CA PRO A 357 17.71 8.34 -4.33
C PRO A 357 18.94 7.48 -4.65
N ASP A 358 19.56 6.90 -3.62
CA ASP A 358 20.78 6.09 -3.74
C ASP A 358 20.50 4.58 -3.83
N VAL A 359 19.27 4.16 -4.19
CA VAL A 359 18.94 2.74 -4.35
C VAL A 359 19.69 2.15 -5.55
N THR A 360 20.42 1.06 -5.32
CA THR A 360 21.09 0.30 -6.40
C THR A 360 20.10 -0.60 -7.12
N THR A 361 20.39 -1.02 -8.36
CA THR A 361 19.55 -1.98 -9.09
C THR A 361 19.39 -3.30 -8.31
N GLU A 362 20.45 -3.80 -7.68
CA GLU A 362 20.36 -4.98 -6.80
C GLU A 362 19.42 -4.72 -5.61
N GLY A 363 19.52 -3.55 -4.97
CA GLY A 363 18.62 -3.15 -3.89
C GLY A 363 17.16 -3.04 -4.34
N LEU A 364 16.94 -2.61 -5.58
CA LEU A 364 15.63 -2.51 -6.20
C LEU A 364 15.02 -3.89 -6.48
N ILE A 365 15.78 -4.80 -7.10
CA ILE A 365 15.35 -6.18 -7.37
C ILE A 365 14.97 -6.85 -6.06
N ARG A 366 15.80 -6.72 -5.01
CA ARG A 366 15.48 -7.28 -3.68
C ARG A 366 14.18 -6.75 -3.09
N VAL A 367 13.86 -5.47 -3.31
CA VAL A 367 12.57 -4.89 -2.91
C VAL A 367 11.45 -5.47 -3.79
N ALA A 368 11.65 -5.62 -5.09
CA ALA A 368 10.64 -6.21 -5.94
C ALA A 368 10.33 -7.67 -5.53
N GLU A 369 11.33 -8.48 -5.23
CA GLU A 369 11.17 -9.85 -4.75
C GLU A 369 10.49 -9.92 -3.38
N GLU A 370 10.91 -9.07 -2.46
CA GLU A 370 10.39 -9.08 -1.08
C GLU A 370 8.91 -8.69 -0.99
N TYR A 371 8.46 -7.84 -1.90
CA TYR A 371 7.11 -7.28 -1.92
C TYR A 371 6.24 -7.84 -3.05
N ASP A 372 6.66 -8.94 -3.69
CA ASP A 372 5.90 -9.63 -4.75
C ASP A 372 5.57 -8.71 -5.94
N LEU A 373 6.55 -7.87 -6.30
CA LEU A 373 6.52 -6.95 -7.45
C LEU A 373 7.38 -7.45 -8.61
N ILE A 374 8.20 -8.49 -8.39
CA ILE A 374 9.22 -8.92 -9.34
C ILE A 374 8.62 -9.36 -10.69
N SER A 375 7.49 -10.08 -10.66
CA SER A 375 6.87 -10.53 -11.91
C SER A 375 6.32 -9.38 -12.75
N ASP A 376 5.66 -8.41 -12.10
CA ASP A 376 5.16 -7.22 -12.81
C ASP A 376 6.31 -6.33 -13.32
N LEU A 377 7.42 -6.27 -12.57
CA LEU A 377 8.62 -5.53 -12.94
C LEU A 377 9.30 -6.16 -14.16
N ASP A 378 9.59 -7.45 -14.11
CA ASP A 378 10.28 -8.18 -15.17
C ASP A 378 9.44 -8.23 -16.45
N GLU A 379 8.10 -8.39 -16.36
CA GLU A 379 7.20 -8.30 -17.51
C GLU A 379 7.29 -6.90 -18.17
N LEU A 380 7.24 -5.84 -17.37
CA LEU A 380 7.33 -4.47 -17.88
C LEU A 380 8.68 -4.23 -18.56
N VAL A 381 9.78 -4.66 -17.94
CA VAL A 381 11.13 -4.51 -18.46
C VAL A 381 11.29 -5.29 -19.76
N LEU A 382 10.87 -6.55 -19.82
CA LEU A 382 10.98 -7.39 -21.01
C LEU A 382 10.16 -6.82 -22.17
N ARG A 383 8.90 -6.43 -21.92
CA ARG A 383 8.04 -5.82 -22.95
C ARG A 383 8.67 -4.52 -23.49
N ARG A 384 9.22 -3.68 -22.60
CA ARG A 384 9.91 -2.44 -22.99
C ARG A 384 11.17 -2.71 -23.79
N ALA A 385 11.99 -3.66 -23.33
CA ALA A 385 13.24 -4.07 -23.96
C ALA A 385 13.02 -4.58 -25.38
N CYS A 386 12.03 -5.46 -25.59
CA CYS A 386 11.68 -5.95 -26.92
C CYS A 386 11.22 -4.82 -27.85
N ALA A 387 10.40 -3.88 -27.37
CA ALA A 387 9.95 -2.74 -28.17
C ALA A 387 11.09 -1.79 -28.56
N ASP A 388 12.00 -1.49 -27.63
CA ASP A 388 13.15 -0.64 -27.88
C ASP A 388 14.18 -1.33 -28.81
N ALA A 389 14.38 -2.65 -28.65
CA ALA A 389 15.23 -3.44 -29.53
C ALA A 389 14.69 -3.48 -30.97
N ALA A 390 13.37 -3.63 -31.15
CA ALA A 390 12.73 -3.53 -32.46
C ALA A 390 13.03 -2.17 -33.12
N ARG A 391 12.98 -1.07 -32.35
CA ARG A 391 13.31 0.28 -32.85
C ARG A 391 14.79 0.42 -33.24
N LEU A 392 15.70 -0.18 -32.48
CA LEU A 392 17.12 -0.24 -32.83
C LEU A 392 17.32 -1.00 -34.14
N GLN A 393 16.66 -2.15 -34.30
CA GLN A 393 16.74 -2.99 -35.48
C GLN A 393 16.15 -2.32 -36.73
N GLU A 394 15.10 -1.52 -36.59
CA GLU A 394 14.56 -0.69 -37.69
C GLU A 394 15.56 0.37 -38.17
N THR A 395 16.31 0.95 -37.23
CA THR A 395 17.31 1.99 -37.53
C THR A 395 18.60 1.39 -38.11
N PHE A 396 18.99 0.22 -37.62
CA PHE A 396 20.22 -0.49 -38.00
C PHE A 396 19.90 -1.88 -38.55
N ALA A 397 19.12 -1.94 -39.63
CA ALA A 397 18.65 -3.20 -40.23
C ALA A 397 19.76 -4.18 -40.64
N GLN A 398 21.00 -3.69 -40.80
CA GLN A 398 22.20 -4.47 -41.10
C GLN A 398 22.82 -5.18 -39.90
N LEU A 399 22.48 -4.78 -38.67
CA LEU A 399 22.99 -5.40 -37.45
C LEU A 399 22.06 -6.55 -37.07
N ASP A 400 22.59 -7.74 -36.88
CA ASP A 400 21.82 -8.87 -36.33
C ASP A 400 21.91 -8.80 -34.80
N LEU A 401 21.08 -7.94 -34.19
CA LEU A 401 21.19 -7.61 -32.78
C LEU A 401 20.53 -8.66 -31.90
N THR A 402 21.26 -9.10 -30.88
CA THR A 402 20.70 -9.89 -29.77
C THR A 402 20.26 -8.97 -28.64
N LEU A 403 19.06 -9.15 -28.11
CA LEU A 403 18.60 -8.48 -26.90
C LEU A 403 18.84 -9.38 -25.70
N ASN A 404 19.61 -8.91 -24.72
CA ASN A 404 19.89 -9.65 -23.49
C ASN A 404 19.11 -9.00 -22.34
N VAL A 405 18.39 -9.81 -21.56
CA VAL A 405 17.54 -9.35 -20.45
C VAL A 405 17.75 -10.26 -19.24
N ASN A 406 18.05 -9.66 -18.10
CA ASN A 406 18.14 -10.36 -16.82
C ASN A 406 16.77 -10.86 -16.36
N VAL A 407 16.75 -12.02 -15.70
CA VAL A 407 15.52 -12.61 -15.16
C VAL A 407 15.73 -13.14 -13.76
N SER A 408 14.77 -12.86 -12.87
CA SER A 408 14.78 -13.37 -11.49
C SER A 408 14.57 -14.88 -11.43
N GLY A 409 15.34 -15.56 -10.57
CA GLY A 409 15.14 -16.99 -10.29
C GLY A 409 13.75 -17.33 -9.71
N LEU A 410 13.06 -16.38 -9.07
CA LEU A 410 11.70 -16.57 -8.56
C LEU A 410 10.68 -16.72 -9.70
N GLU A 411 10.79 -15.89 -10.74
CA GLU A 411 9.91 -15.96 -11.91
C GLU A 411 10.14 -17.24 -12.71
N LEU A 412 11.40 -17.64 -12.91
CA LEU A 412 11.71 -18.89 -13.60
C LEU A 412 11.05 -20.10 -12.93
N ALA A 413 10.87 -20.07 -11.61
CA ALA A 413 10.24 -21.17 -10.87
C ALA A 413 8.71 -21.23 -11.05
N GLU A 414 8.08 -20.24 -11.69
CA GLU A 414 6.65 -20.25 -11.97
C GLU A 414 6.29 -21.11 -13.18
N THR A 415 5.24 -21.92 -13.05
CA THR A 415 4.91 -22.95 -14.06
C THR A 415 4.60 -22.40 -15.46
N GLU A 416 4.12 -21.16 -15.54
CA GLU A 416 3.65 -20.51 -16.77
C GLU A 416 4.64 -19.48 -17.34
N TYR A 417 5.84 -19.33 -16.75
CA TYR A 417 6.80 -18.29 -17.15
C TYR A 417 7.18 -18.35 -18.64
N ALA A 418 7.50 -19.55 -19.15
CA ALA A 418 7.85 -19.72 -20.57
C ALA A 418 6.71 -19.28 -21.52
N ASP A 419 5.45 -19.50 -21.12
CA ASP A 419 4.27 -19.09 -21.88
C ASP A 419 4.09 -17.57 -21.87
N ARG A 420 4.34 -16.91 -20.73
CA ARG A 420 4.33 -15.44 -20.64
C ARG A 420 5.36 -14.79 -21.56
N VAL A 421 6.61 -15.25 -21.53
CA VAL A 421 7.68 -14.74 -22.40
C VAL A 421 7.30 -14.88 -23.87
N SER A 422 6.70 -16.02 -24.24
CA SER A 422 6.26 -16.23 -25.63
C SER A 422 5.14 -15.27 -26.03
N GLY A 423 4.19 -14.99 -25.13
CA GLY A 423 3.15 -14.00 -25.35
C GLY A 423 3.71 -12.58 -25.55
N ILE A 424 4.75 -12.19 -24.81
CA ILE A 424 5.40 -10.87 -24.95
C ILE A 424 6.15 -10.78 -26.28
N LEU A 425 6.84 -11.85 -26.70
CA LEU A 425 7.50 -11.89 -28.02
C LEU A 425 6.49 -11.80 -29.17
N GLU A 426 5.35 -12.48 -29.06
CA GLU A 426 4.27 -12.39 -30.04
C GLU A 426 3.65 -10.98 -30.08
N GLU A 427 3.47 -10.35 -28.91
CA GLU A 427 2.92 -8.99 -28.78
C GLU A 427 3.85 -7.93 -29.40
N THR A 428 5.15 -8.03 -29.12
CA THR A 428 6.16 -7.04 -29.53
C THR A 428 6.74 -7.30 -30.92
N GLY A 429 6.60 -8.53 -31.43
CA GLY A 429 7.16 -8.96 -32.71
C GLY A 429 8.66 -9.21 -32.70
N TRP A 430 9.31 -9.19 -31.53
CA TRP A 430 10.75 -9.46 -31.41
C TRP A 430 11.03 -10.95 -31.69
N PRO A 431 12.03 -11.31 -32.52
CA PRO A 431 12.33 -12.71 -32.81
C PRO A 431 12.87 -13.45 -31.59
N ALA A 432 12.29 -14.62 -31.28
CA ALA A 432 12.72 -15.45 -30.15
C ALA A 432 14.22 -15.81 -30.21
N GLU A 433 14.75 -16.09 -31.40
CA GLU A 433 16.16 -16.42 -31.65
C GLU A 433 17.14 -15.28 -31.31
N GLN A 434 16.63 -14.05 -31.28
CA GLN A 434 17.39 -12.85 -30.94
C GLN A 434 17.21 -12.44 -29.47
N LEU A 435 16.31 -13.07 -28.71
CA LEU A 435 16.21 -12.88 -27.26
C LEU A 435 17.19 -13.81 -26.53
N VAL A 436 17.96 -13.22 -25.63
CA VAL A 436 18.82 -13.90 -24.67
C VAL A 436 18.30 -13.59 -23.27
N LEU A 437 17.96 -14.62 -22.49
CA LEU A 437 17.63 -14.46 -21.07
C LEU A 437 18.85 -14.78 -20.22
N GLU A 438 19.22 -13.86 -19.36
CA GLU A 438 20.38 -13.96 -18.48
C GLU A 438 19.96 -14.42 -17.10
N VAL A 439 20.55 -15.50 -16.63
CA VAL A 439 20.21 -16.11 -15.34
C VAL A 439 21.44 -16.17 -14.46
N THR A 440 21.36 -15.59 -13.28
CA THR A 440 22.46 -15.66 -12.31
C THR A 440 22.56 -17.06 -11.70
N GLU A 441 23.79 -17.53 -11.44
CA GLU A 441 24.00 -18.89 -10.90
C GLU A 441 23.43 -19.06 -9.47
N SER A 442 23.46 -17.97 -8.69
CA SER A 442 23.05 -17.95 -7.29
C SER A 442 21.53 -18.03 -7.13
N GLU A 443 20.77 -17.47 -8.08
CA GLU A 443 19.30 -17.45 -8.05
C GLU A 443 18.68 -18.72 -8.62
N LEU A 444 19.42 -19.46 -9.45
CA LEU A 444 18.98 -20.76 -9.89
C LEU A 444 19.06 -21.77 -8.72
N ALA A 445 17.97 -21.85 -7.94
CA ALA A 445 17.83 -22.82 -6.87
C ALA A 445 18.05 -24.23 -7.45
N ALA A 446 19.11 -24.91 -6.99
CA ALA A 446 19.63 -26.18 -7.53
C ALA A 446 18.59 -27.33 -7.61
N GLU A 447 17.42 -27.15 -7.03
CA GLU A 447 16.36 -28.14 -6.85
C GLU A 447 15.03 -27.75 -7.53
N SER A 448 14.96 -26.58 -8.19
CA SER A 448 13.73 -26.16 -8.89
C SER A 448 13.61 -26.86 -10.24
N GLU A 449 13.01 -28.05 -10.25
CA GLU A 449 12.68 -28.78 -11.48
C GLU A 449 11.86 -27.92 -12.46
N THR A 450 11.01 -27.03 -11.94
CA THR A 450 10.20 -26.11 -12.75
C THR A 450 11.05 -25.09 -13.49
N ALA A 451 12.05 -24.49 -12.85
CA ALA A 451 12.94 -23.52 -13.49
C ALA A 451 13.71 -24.13 -14.66
N ILE A 452 14.28 -25.32 -14.45
CA ILE A 452 15.00 -26.06 -15.49
C ILE A 452 14.04 -26.43 -16.64
N ALA A 453 12.82 -26.88 -16.33
CA ALA A 453 11.82 -27.19 -17.34
C ALA A 453 11.43 -25.96 -18.18
N ASN A 454 11.30 -24.79 -17.56
CA ASN A 454 11.03 -23.54 -18.27
C ASN A 454 12.18 -23.12 -19.19
N LEU A 455 13.43 -23.24 -18.74
CA LEU A 455 14.59 -22.98 -19.60
C LEU A 455 14.61 -23.88 -20.84
N HIS A 456 14.31 -25.17 -20.68
CA HIS A 456 14.18 -26.08 -21.82
C HIS A 456 13.06 -25.67 -22.77
N LYS A 457 11.86 -25.35 -22.25
CA LYS A 457 10.73 -24.87 -23.07
C LYS A 457 11.08 -23.60 -23.83
N LEU A 458 11.78 -22.66 -23.20
CA LEU A 458 12.20 -21.39 -23.83
C LEU A 458 13.18 -21.64 -24.97
N ARG A 459 14.15 -22.53 -24.79
CA ARG A 459 15.08 -22.93 -25.88
C ARG A 459 14.40 -23.68 -27.01
N GLU A 460 13.43 -24.55 -26.71
CA GLU A 460 12.62 -25.21 -27.75
C GLU A 460 11.83 -24.19 -28.60
N ARG A 461 11.56 -23.00 -28.04
CA ARG A 461 10.92 -21.87 -28.73
C ARG A 461 11.91 -20.91 -29.40
N GLY A 462 13.21 -21.20 -29.32
CA GLY A 462 14.28 -20.43 -29.95
C GLY A 462 14.96 -19.39 -29.06
N VAL A 463 14.47 -19.15 -27.84
CA VAL A 463 15.10 -18.21 -26.90
C VAL A 463 16.44 -18.76 -26.44
N ARG A 464 17.49 -17.92 -26.47
CA ARG A 464 18.82 -18.29 -25.98
C ARG A 464 18.96 -18.02 -24.49
N ILE A 465 19.77 -18.83 -23.82
CA ILE A 465 19.98 -18.72 -22.37
C ILE A 465 21.45 -18.39 -22.09
N ALA A 466 21.69 -17.34 -21.31
CA ALA A 466 22.99 -16.97 -20.79
C ALA A 466 23.09 -17.26 -19.29
N ILE A 467 24.23 -17.80 -18.86
CA ILE A 467 24.60 -17.88 -17.45
C ILE A 467 25.38 -16.62 -17.11
N ASP A 468 24.86 -15.85 -16.16
CA ASP A 468 25.44 -14.59 -15.72
C ASP A 468 26.31 -14.75 -14.45
N ASP A 469 27.20 -13.77 -14.22
CA ASP A 469 28.11 -13.69 -13.06
C ASP A 469 29.01 -14.93 -12.85
N PHE A 470 29.43 -15.59 -13.92
CA PHE A 470 30.19 -16.84 -13.78
C PHE A 470 31.54 -16.64 -13.07
N GLY A 471 31.71 -17.31 -11.92
CA GLY A 471 32.97 -17.39 -11.17
C GLY A 471 33.02 -16.61 -9.84
N THR A 472 31.96 -15.89 -9.46
CA THR A 472 31.87 -15.15 -8.19
C THR A 472 31.39 -16.02 -7.00
N GLY A 473 31.05 -17.29 -7.24
CA GLY A 473 30.57 -18.27 -6.23
C GLY A 473 31.22 -19.67 -6.31
N TYR A 474 30.61 -20.66 -5.64
CA TYR A 474 30.99 -22.08 -5.80
C TYR A 474 30.43 -22.64 -7.12
N SER A 475 30.86 -22.09 -8.25
CA SER A 475 30.43 -22.54 -9.57
C SER A 475 30.81 -24.00 -9.75
N SER A 476 29.80 -24.89 -9.65
CA SER A 476 30.06 -26.30 -9.91
C SER A 476 30.06 -26.50 -11.41
N LEU A 477 31.19 -26.91 -11.97
CA LEU A 477 31.28 -27.38 -13.36
C LEU A 477 30.19 -28.41 -13.70
N SER A 478 29.73 -29.18 -12.70
CA SER A 478 28.61 -30.10 -12.86
C SER A 478 27.29 -29.40 -13.17
N ARG A 479 27.04 -28.21 -12.62
CA ARG A 479 25.83 -27.41 -12.86
C ARG A 479 25.83 -26.88 -14.28
N LEU A 480 26.94 -26.30 -14.70
CA LEU A 480 27.09 -25.74 -16.05
C LEU A 480 26.93 -26.82 -17.13
N ALA A 481 27.28 -28.08 -16.85
CA ALA A 481 27.02 -29.20 -17.74
C ALA A 481 25.55 -29.64 -17.82
N THR A 482 24.72 -29.31 -16.82
CA THR A 482 23.30 -29.71 -16.75
C THR A 482 22.34 -28.61 -17.17
N LEU A 483 22.77 -27.34 -17.13
CA LEU A 483 21.92 -26.23 -17.52
C LEU A 483 21.85 -26.13 -19.04
N PRO A 484 20.65 -25.93 -19.60
CA PRO A 484 20.51 -25.71 -21.03
C PRO A 484 20.92 -24.25 -21.34
N SER A 485 22.22 -23.98 -21.39
CA SER A 485 22.79 -22.66 -21.70
C SER A 485 23.41 -22.62 -23.09
N ASP A 486 23.41 -21.44 -23.71
CA ASP A 486 24.05 -21.14 -25.00
C ASP A 486 25.24 -20.18 -24.83
N ILE A 487 25.17 -19.32 -23.79
CA ILE A 487 26.11 -18.23 -23.53
C ILE A 487 26.61 -18.30 -22.09
N LEU A 488 27.87 -17.95 -21.89
CA LEU A 488 28.51 -17.78 -20.59
C LEU A 488 29.03 -16.35 -20.47
N LYS A 489 28.51 -15.57 -19.52
CA LYS A 489 29.01 -14.23 -19.20
C LYS A 489 30.04 -14.33 -18.07
N VAL A 490 31.22 -13.77 -18.30
CA VAL A 490 32.33 -13.78 -17.35
C VAL A 490 32.31 -12.47 -16.58
N ASP A 491 32.13 -12.60 -15.27
CA ASP A 491 32.05 -11.46 -14.36
C ASP A 491 33.28 -10.54 -14.49
N GLN A 492 33.00 -9.24 -14.36
CA GLN A 492 33.97 -8.16 -14.46
C GLN A 492 35.19 -8.32 -13.53
N SER A 493 35.08 -9.02 -12.39
CA SER A 493 36.21 -9.19 -11.47
C SER A 493 37.38 -9.96 -12.10
N PHE A 494 37.11 -10.85 -13.08
CA PHE A 494 38.17 -11.55 -13.82
C PHE A 494 38.86 -10.64 -14.84
N VAL A 495 38.10 -9.78 -15.52
CA VAL A 495 38.62 -8.82 -16.49
C VAL A 495 39.40 -7.70 -15.80
N ALA A 496 38.93 -7.26 -14.64
CA ALA A 496 39.63 -6.29 -13.79
C ALA A 496 41.00 -6.79 -13.30
N ALA A 497 41.23 -8.11 -13.26
CA ALA A 497 42.52 -8.69 -12.89
C ALA A 497 43.59 -8.59 -14.01
N ILE A 498 43.21 -8.23 -15.24
CA ILE A 498 44.16 -8.02 -16.34
C ILE A 498 44.94 -6.73 -16.08
N ARG A 499 46.27 -6.84 -15.98
CA ARG A 499 47.17 -5.70 -15.80
C ARG A 499 48.26 -5.68 -16.86
N SER A 500 48.66 -4.49 -17.29
CA SER A 500 49.69 -4.30 -18.33
C SER A 500 51.10 -4.71 -17.91
N ASP A 501 51.34 -4.90 -16.61
CA ASP A 501 52.63 -5.28 -16.03
C ASP A 501 52.74 -6.78 -15.69
N SER A 502 51.72 -7.58 -16.00
CA SER A 502 51.69 -9.02 -15.69
C SER A 502 51.11 -9.85 -16.84
N PRO A 503 51.46 -11.14 -16.94
CA PRO A 503 50.78 -12.05 -17.87
C PRO A 503 49.27 -12.08 -17.63
N ALA A 504 48.51 -12.43 -18.68
CA ALA A 504 47.07 -12.62 -18.57
C ALA A 504 46.71 -13.60 -17.44
N PRO A 505 45.67 -13.31 -16.63
CA PRO A 505 45.21 -14.21 -15.58
C PRO A 505 44.95 -15.63 -16.13
N PRO A 506 45.60 -16.68 -15.58
CA PRO A 506 45.47 -18.05 -16.12
C PRO A 506 44.02 -18.55 -16.19
N LEU A 507 43.17 -18.08 -15.26
CA LEU A 507 41.79 -18.50 -15.17
C LEU A 507 40.95 -18.06 -16.38
N LEU A 508 41.22 -16.90 -16.98
CA LEU A 508 40.53 -16.48 -18.22
C LEU A 508 40.81 -17.46 -19.36
N GLY A 509 42.05 -17.95 -19.48
CA GLY A 509 42.40 -18.99 -20.46
C GLY A 509 41.70 -20.33 -20.18
N VAL A 510 41.50 -20.69 -18.91
CA VAL A 510 40.73 -21.87 -18.51
C VAL A 510 39.25 -21.72 -18.89
N ILE A 511 38.66 -20.55 -18.63
CA ILE A 511 37.26 -20.26 -18.98
C ILE A 511 37.06 -20.31 -20.50
N ALA A 512 37.96 -19.71 -21.28
CA ALA A 512 37.91 -19.76 -22.74
C ALA A 512 38.06 -21.20 -23.29
N ALA A 513 38.88 -22.04 -22.66
CA ALA A 513 39.01 -23.44 -23.05
C ALA A 513 37.77 -24.27 -22.65
N LEU A 514 37.18 -23.99 -21.49
CA LEU A 514 35.97 -24.63 -21.00
C LEU A 514 34.77 -24.35 -21.90
N SER A 515 34.54 -23.08 -22.21
CA SER A 515 33.42 -22.66 -23.06
C SER A 515 33.50 -23.32 -24.45
N LYS A 516 34.69 -23.33 -25.05
CA LYS A 516 34.95 -24.02 -26.32
C LYS A 516 34.68 -25.53 -26.24
N SER A 517 34.98 -26.16 -25.09
CA SER A 517 34.74 -27.58 -24.89
C SER A 517 33.25 -27.91 -24.71
N LEU A 518 32.46 -26.93 -24.28
CA LEU A 518 31.02 -27.05 -24.03
C LEU A 518 30.16 -26.39 -25.12
N ASP A 519 30.80 -25.90 -26.19
CA ASP A 519 30.16 -25.18 -27.30
C ASP A 519 29.34 -23.96 -26.85
N LEU A 520 29.83 -23.25 -25.84
CA LEU A 520 29.23 -22.03 -25.31
C LEU A 520 29.91 -20.79 -25.89
N GLN A 521 29.11 -19.79 -26.29
CA GLN A 521 29.64 -18.46 -26.56
C GLN A 521 30.04 -17.78 -25.24
N VAL A 522 31.10 -16.97 -25.26
CA VAL A 522 31.57 -16.27 -24.06
C VAL A 522 31.53 -14.78 -24.27
N ILE A 523 30.91 -14.08 -23.33
CA ILE A 523 30.90 -12.62 -23.21
C ILE A 523 31.79 -12.25 -22.03
N ALA A 524 32.81 -11.42 -22.25
CA ALA A 524 33.61 -10.86 -21.17
C ALA A 524 33.06 -9.49 -20.76
N GLU A 525 32.72 -9.33 -19.49
CA GLU A 525 32.14 -8.09 -18.96
C GLU A 525 33.18 -7.18 -18.30
N GLY A 526 32.84 -5.90 -18.14
CA GLY A 526 33.71 -4.94 -17.45
C GLY A 526 35.00 -4.62 -18.21
N VAL A 527 34.98 -4.67 -19.55
CA VAL A 527 36.12 -4.21 -20.35
C VAL A 527 36.18 -2.69 -20.33
N GLU A 528 37.16 -2.14 -19.62
CA GLU A 528 37.34 -0.68 -19.44
C GLU A 528 38.47 -0.11 -20.30
N THR A 529 39.42 -0.93 -20.74
CA THR A 529 40.62 -0.49 -21.45
C THR A 529 40.88 -1.26 -22.74
N GLU A 530 41.54 -0.60 -23.70
CA GLU A 530 41.99 -1.22 -24.96
C GLU A 530 42.95 -2.40 -24.70
N TYR A 531 43.76 -2.32 -23.65
CA TYR A 531 44.66 -3.41 -23.27
C TYR A 531 43.90 -4.66 -22.82
N GLN A 532 42.84 -4.51 -22.01
CA GLN A 532 41.97 -5.63 -21.63
C GLN A 532 41.32 -6.27 -22.86
N ALA A 533 40.82 -5.46 -23.80
CA ALA A 533 40.24 -5.94 -25.04
C ALA A 533 41.24 -6.76 -25.89
N ALA A 534 42.48 -6.28 -26.01
CA ALA A 534 43.54 -6.98 -26.74
C ALA A 534 43.86 -8.34 -26.11
N VAL A 535 44.01 -8.38 -24.77
CA VAL A 535 44.27 -9.64 -24.03
C VAL A 535 43.13 -10.63 -24.20
N LEU A 536 41.87 -10.18 -24.10
CA LEU A 536 40.70 -11.05 -24.30
C LEU A 536 40.64 -11.61 -25.73
N THR A 537 40.96 -10.78 -26.72
CA THR A 537 41.05 -11.21 -28.13
C THR A 537 42.13 -12.27 -28.33
N GLU A 538 43.32 -12.09 -27.73
CA GLU A 538 44.42 -13.08 -27.78
C GLU A 538 44.05 -14.41 -27.10
N LEU A 539 43.27 -14.35 -26.02
CA LEU A 539 42.76 -15.53 -25.32
C LEU A 539 41.61 -16.23 -26.06
N GLY A 540 41.09 -15.63 -27.13
CA GLY A 540 40.05 -16.20 -27.98
C GLY A 540 38.62 -15.93 -27.51
N PHE A 541 38.39 -14.88 -26.73
CA PHE A 541 37.03 -14.41 -26.43
C PHE A 541 36.40 -13.81 -27.68
N ALA A 542 35.17 -14.21 -27.98
CA ALA A 542 34.48 -13.79 -29.20
C ALA A 542 33.67 -12.50 -29.01
N LEU A 543 33.17 -12.27 -27.79
CA LEU A 543 32.28 -11.16 -27.43
C LEU A 543 32.78 -10.46 -26.17
N ALA A 544 32.54 -9.15 -26.09
CA ALA A 544 32.86 -8.35 -24.92
C ALA A 544 31.88 -7.20 -24.70
N GLN A 545 31.85 -6.70 -23.47
CA GLN A 545 31.02 -5.59 -23.02
C GLN A 545 31.75 -4.78 -21.95
N GLY A 546 31.54 -3.46 -21.94
CA GLY A 546 32.07 -2.57 -20.92
C GLY A 546 32.32 -1.14 -21.42
N TYR A 547 32.73 -0.26 -20.50
CA TYR A 547 32.91 1.17 -20.73
C TYR A 547 33.95 1.53 -21.80
N HIS A 548 34.85 0.61 -22.15
CA HIS A 548 35.74 0.79 -23.29
C HIS A 548 34.95 1.01 -24.59
N TYR A 549 33.83 0.31 -24.75
CA TYR A 549 33.02 0.35 -25.96
C TYR A 549 31.90 1.38 -25.88
N SER A 550 31.09 1.33 -24.82
CA SER A 550 30.07 2.34 -24.51
C SER A 550 29.52 2.14 -23.09
N ASP A 551 28.92 3.19 -22.54
CA ASP A 551 28.13 3.11 -21.30
C ASP A 551 26.70 2.62 -21.63
N SER A 552 25.86 2.44 -20.61
CA SER A 552 24.44 2.17 -20.81
C SER A 552 23.69 3.46 -21.11
N HIS A 553 22.90 3.47 -22.19
CA HIS A 553 22.18 4.67 -22.63
C HIS A 553 20.69 4.38 -22.85
N PRO A 554 19.79 5.36 -22.66
CA PRO A 554 18.43 5.25 -23.18
C PRO A 554 18.48 5.00 -24.70
N VAL A 555 17.51 4.25 -25.22
CA VAL A 555 17.52 3.79 -26.63
C VAL A 555 17.72 4.91 -27.67
N SER A 556 17.22 6.13 -27.43
CA SER A 556 17.44 7.27 -28.34
C SER A 556 18.88 7.78 -28.35
N GLU A 557 19.54 7.74 -27.19
CA GLU A 557 20.94 8.14 -27.06
C GLU A 557 21.87 7.04 -27.57
N LEU A 558 21.53 5.77 -27.35
CA LEU A 558 22.29 4.65 -27.90
C LEU A 558 22.33 4.69 -29.44
N ILE A 559 21.23 5.05 -30.09
CA ILE A 559 21.20 5.23 -31.56
C ILE A 559 22.25 6.27 -31.99
N ASN A 560 22.38 7.38 -31.25
CA ASN A 560 23.36 8.42 -31.58
C ASN A 560 24.79 7.94 -31.29
N ASP A 561 25.04 7.29 -30.15
CA ASP A 561 26.37 6.77 -29.80
C ASP A 561 26.86 5.71 -30.81
N LEU A 562 25.99 4.80 -31.24
CA LEU A 562 26.32 3.83 -32.29
C LEU A 562 26.61 4.49 -33.65
N ASN A 563 25.90 5.57 -33.99
CA ASN A 563 26.16 6.33 -35.22
C ASN A 563 27.49 7.08 -35.19
N ASP A 564 27.81 7.73 -34.07
CA ASP A 564 29.03 8.53 -33.90
C ASP A 564 30.28 7.63 -33.82
N ARG A 565 30.15 6.45 -33.22
CA ARG A 565 31.21 5.43 -33.15
C ARG A 565 31.21 4.57 -34.40
N HIS A 566 31.50 5.17 -35.57
CA HIS A 566 31.54 4.56 -36.92
C HIS A 566 32.23 3.17 -37.07
N GLY A 567 32.95 2.67 -36.06
CA GLY A 567 33.44 1.29 -36.00
C GLY A 567 32.38 0.25 -35.59
N LEU A 568 31.47 0.60 -34.67
CA LEU A 568 30.53 -0.35 -34.05
C LEU A 568 29.40 -0.80 -34.98
N VAL A 569 29.01 0.00 -35.97
CA VAL A 569 27.95 -0.35 -36.93
C VAL A 569 28.51 -1.07 -38.18
N GLY A 570 29.83 -1.24 -38.26
CA GLY A 570 30.53 -1.80 -39.42
C GLY A 570 30.71 -0.77 -40.54
N ALA A 571 31.91 -0.74 -41.16
CA ALA A 571 32.20 0.20 -42.23
C ALA A 571 31.46 -0.17 -43.53
N ALA A 572 30.33 0.48 -43.80
CA ALA A 572 29.74 0.50 -45.14
C ALA A 572 28.83 1.72 -45.38
N VAL A 573 29.40 2.92 -45.50
CA VAL A 573 29.09 3.84 -46.62
C VAL A 573 30.37 4.60 -46.95
N SER A 574 30.98 4.24 -48.08
CA SER A 574 31.95 5.08 -48.78
C SER A 574 31.38 6.49 -48.99
N GLU A 575 32.17 7.53 -48.73
CA GLU A 575 31.94 8.90 -49.18
C GLU A 575 31.36 8.91 -50.60
N GLY A 576 30.04 9.08 -50.74
CA GLY A 576 29.45 8.92 -52.06
C GLY A 576 27.93 8.79 -52.17
N GLU A 577 27.12 9.13 -51.16
CA GLU A 577 25.69 9.39 -51.37
C GLU A 577 25.08 10.17 -50.19
N VAL A 578 25.58 11.38 -49.94
CA VAL A 578 24.78 12.43 -49.30
C VAL A 578 23.78 12.94 -50.35
N SER A 579 22.78 12.10 -50.62
CA SER A 579 21.60 12.48 -51.38
C SER A 579 20.58 13.06 -50.40
N THR A 580 20.50 14.38 -50.40
CA THR A 580 19.44 15.23 -49.85
C THR A 580 18.08 14.53 -49.75
N ASN A 581 17.61 14.23 -48.52
CA ASN A 581 16.22 14.41 -48.09
C ASN A 581 16.06 14.00 -46.61
N GLY A 582 15.66 14.97 -45.77
CA GLY A 582 14.93 14.69 -44.52
C GLY A 582 15.70 14.81 -43.21
N TRP A 583 16.28 15.97 -42.91
CA TRP A 583 16.37 16.39 -41.51
C TRP A 583 14.94 16.57 -40.99
N ILE A 584 14.49 15.74 -40.05
CA ILE A 584 13.27 15.98 -39.28
C ILE A 584 13.70 16.38 -37.86
N PRO A 585 13.56 17.65 -37.45
CA PRO A 585 13.66 18.03 -36.06
C PRO A 585 12.44 17.47 -35.31
N LEU A 586 12.66 16.73 -34.23
CA LEU A 586 11.60 16.41 -33.28
C LEU A 586 11.30 17.67 -32.47
N ASP A 587 10.24 18.38 -32.84
CA ASP A 587 9.59 19.38 -31.99
C ASP A 587 9.03 18.68 -30.75
N ASN A 588 9.47 19.15 -29.59
CA ASN A 588 8.96 18.78 -28.27
C ASN A 588 7.65 19.54 -27.99
N PRO A 589 6.51 18.90 -27.68
CA PRO A 589 5.34 19.65 -27.25
C PRO A 589 4.81 19.13 -25.91
N LEU A 590 5.29 19.66 -24.78
CA LEU A 590 4.51 19.82 -23.54
C LEU A 590 5.12 20.93 -22.64
N ASP A 591 5.16 22.17 -23.13
CA ASP A 591 5.19 23.35 -22.26
C ASP A 591 3.94 24.20 -22.53
N GLY A 592 2.86 23.87 -21.81
CA GLY A 592 1.62 24.62 -21.81
C GLY A 592 1.71 25.84 -20.90
N ASN A 593 2.24 26.95 -21.40
CA ASN A 593 2.06 28.28 -20.80
C ASN A 593 1.68 29.29 -21.89
N GLY A 594 0.38 29.52 -22.07
CA GLY A 594 -0.15 30.55 -22.96
C GLY A 594 -0.23 31.92 -22.28
N PRO A 595 0.26 33.00 -22.92
CA PRO A 595 -0.13 34.36 -22.57
C PRO A 595 -1.35 34.79 -23.41
N GLY A 596 -2.32 35.42 -22.75
CA GLY A 596 -3.65 35.71 -23.30
C GLY A 596 -3.80 37.00 -24.12
N ALA A 597 -5.05 37.32 -24.47
CA ALA A 597 -5.57 38.69 -24.66
C ALA A 597 -7.10 38.73 -24.91
N GLN A 598 -7.77 39.56 -24.09
CA GLN A 598 -8.83 40.52 -24.47
C GLN A 598 -10.11 40.03 -25.18
N ASN A 599 -11.20 39.86 -24.40
CA ASN A 599 -12.34 40.79 -24.34
C ASN A 599 -13.31 40.40 -23.22
#